data_AF-A0A970U122-F1
#
_entry.id   AF-A0A970U122-F1
#
_cell.length_a   1.000
_cell.length_b   1.000
_cell.length_c   1.000
_cell.angle_alpha   90.00
_cell.angle_beta   90.00
_cell.angle_gamma   90.00
#
_symmetry.space_group_name_H-M   'P 1'
#
loop_
_entity.id
_entity.type
_entity.pdbx_description
1 polymer ?
#
loop_
_entity_poly.entity_id
_entity_poly.type
_entity_poly.pdbx_seq_one_letter_code
_entity_poly.pdbx_strand_id
1 'polypeptide(L)'
;MTIDDLGVVHYCHPNCAPLQNIVRLPEQQAFSLAYQMAAYNRETTAFYCFASFEHEYPLRVQADQIMHRAFVALGGQPGTEHLLSFVLQGSEYL
;
A
#
# COMPACT_ATOMS: atom_id res chain seq x y z
N MET A 1 24.24 -11.96 7.85
CA MET A 1 22.91 -12.17 7.24
C MET A 1 23.06 -13.13 6.09
N THR A 2 22.49 -14.32 6.22
CA THR A 2 22.29 -15.28 5.12
C THR A 2 20.86 -15.14 4.58
N ILE A 3 20.52 -15.89 3.53
CA ILE A 3 19.14 -15.93 3.01
C ILE A 3 18.16 -16.50 4.06
N ASP A 4 18.65 -17.36 4.96
CA ASP A 4 17.87 -17.96 6.05
C ASP A 4 17.51 -16.94 7.14
N ASP A 5 18.19 -15.79 7.17
CA ASP A 5 17.91 -14.68 8.09
C ASP A 5 16.85 -13.71 7.53
N LEU A 6 16.35 -13.92 6.30
CA LEU A 6 15.34 -13.04 5.69
C LEU A 6 13.93 -13.38 6.18
N GLY A 7 13.31 -12.41 6.86
CA GLY A 7 11.92 -12.46 7.26
C GLY A 7 11.03 -11.56 6.42
N VAL A 8 9.78 -11.99 6.20
CA VAL A 8 8.70 -11.10 5.78
C VAL A 8 8.29 -10.29 7.01
N VAL A 9 8.32 -8.96 6.89
CA VAL A 9 7.89 -8.07 7.97
C VAL A 9 6.72 -7.22 7.51
N HIS A 10 5.85 -6.91 8.46
CA HIS A 10 4.78 -5.94 8.26
C HIS A 10 5.34 -4.55 8.55
N TYR A 11 5.79 -3.88 7.49
CA TYR A 11 6.33 -2.53 7.58
C TYR A 11 5.22 -1.51 7.32
N CYS A 12 4.60 -1.01 8.40
CA CYS A 12 3.57 0.03 8.32
C CYS A 12 3.67 1.00 9.51
N HIS A 13 3.25 2.24 9.29
CA HIS A 13 3.09 3.22 10.36
C HIS A 13 2.12 2.70 11.45
N PRO A 14 2.30 3.02 12.75
CA PRO A 14 1.46 2.48 13.83
C PRO A 14 -0.05 2.71 13.69
N ASN A 15 -0.45 3.75 12.95
CA ASN A 15 -1.85 4.06 12.67
C ASN A 15 -2.43 3.33 11.44
N CYS A 16 -1.67 2.41 10.84
CA CYS A 16 -2.11 1.59 9.72
C CYS A 16 -2.28 0.14 10.15
N ALA A 17 -3.23 -0.55 9.52
CA ALA A 17 -3.35 -2.00 9.64
C ALA A 17 -2.77 -2.68 8.40
N PRO A 18 -2.13 -3.85 8.54
CA PRO A 18 -1.59 -4.58 7.41
C PRO A 18 -2.71 -5.10 6.50
N LEU A 19 -2.35 -5.39 5.25
CA LEU A 19 -3.22 -6.01 4.23
C LEU A 19 -4.47 -5.18 3.85
N GLN A 20 -4.52 -3.91 4.25
CA GLN A 20 -5.53 -2.96 3.80
C GLN A 20 -4.97 -2.11 2.67
N ASN A 21 -5.54 -2.29 1.47
CA ASN A 21 -5.21 -1.45 0.33
C ASN A 21 -6.38 -0.49 0.07
N ILE A 22 -6.11 0.81 0.18
CA ILE A 22 -7.11 1.89 0.05
C ILE A 22 -7.80 1.90 -1.32
N VAL A 23 -7.15 1.37 -2.38
CA VAL A 23 -7.74 1.27 -3.73
C VAL A 23 -8.80 0.17 -3.85
N ARG A 24 -8.96 -0.67 -2.83
CA ARG A 24 -10.03 -1.70 -2.78
C ARG A 24 -11.37 -1.12 -2.33
N LEU A 25 -11.36 0.09 -1.80
CA LEU A 25 -12.56 0.79 -1.40
C LEU A 25 -13.21 1.44 -2.64
N PRO A 26 -14.54 1.63 -2.64
CA PRO A 26 -15.17 2.55 -3.57
C PRO A 26 -14.46 3.91 -3.54
N GLU A 27 -14.26 4.54 -4.70
CA GLU A 27 -13.44 5.74 -4.86
C GLU A 27 -13.73 6.83 -3.81
N GLN A 28 -15.01 7.15 -3.60
CA GLN A 28 -15.41 8.16 -2.63
C GLN A 28 -15.01 7.80 -1.19
N GLN A 29 -15.06 6.51 -0.83
CA GLN A 29 -14.62 6.01 0.47
C GLN A 29 -13.09 6.03 0.58
N ALA A 30 -12.38 5.70 -0.52
CA ALA A 30 -10.93 5.82 -0.60
C ALA A 30 -10.48 7.26 -0.35
N PHE A 31 -11.14 8.24 -0.98
CA PHE A 31 -10.82 9.66 -0.82
C PHE A 31 -11.10 10.13 0.61
N SER A 32 -12.27 9.79 1.14
CA SER A 32 -12.65 10.12 2.52
C SER A 32 -11.63 9.58 3.53
N LEU A 33 -11.24 8.31 3.39
CA LEU A 33 -10.24 7.69 4.26
C LEU A 33 -8.86 8.34 4.11
N ALA A 34 -8.43 8.66 2.89
CA ALA A 34 -7.16 9.33 2.66
C ALA A 34 -7.12 10.69 3.38
N TYR A 35 -8.17 11.50 3.23
CA TYR A 35 -8.27 12.79 3.91
C TYR A 35 -8.28 12.68 5.43
N GLN A 36 -9.00 11.70 5.98
CA GLN A 36 -8.99 11.43 7.42
C GLN A 36 -7.58 11.06 7.90
N MET A 37 -6.89 10.18 7.17
CA MET A 37 -5.54 9.74 7.50
C MET A 37 -4.53 10.90 7.41
N ALA A 38 -4.62 11.76 6.40
CA ALA A 38 -3.78 12.96 6.30
C ALA A 38 -4.04 13.94 7.46
N ALA A 39 -5.31 14.15 7.83
CA ALA A 39 -5.67 15.06 8.90
C ALA A 39 -5.28 14.56 10.29
N TYR A 40 -5.35 13.23 10.52
CA TYR A 40 -5.00 12.61 11.80
C TYR A 40 -3.48 12.51 11.99
N ASN A 41 -2.72 12.40 10.90
CA ASN A 41 -1.27 12.16 10.90
C ASN A 41 -0.48 13.38 10.38
N ARG A 42 -0.87 14.61 10.76
CA ARG A 42 -0.25 15.85 10.25
C ARG A 42 1.22 16.01 10.58
N GLU A 43 1.69 15.40 11.66
CA GLU A 43 3.06 15.52 12.17
C GLU A 43 4.03 14.52 11.53
N THR A 44 3.57 13.70 10.58
CA THR A 44 4.41 12.71 9.87
C THR A 44 4.33 12.89 8.36
N THR A 45 5.46 12.70 7.70
CA THR A 45 5.60 12.84 6.25
C THR A 45 5.00 11.67 5.48
N ALA A 46 4.74 10.52 6.13
CA ALA A 46 4.25 9.31 5.49
C ALA A 46 2.85 9.46 4.88
N PHE A 47 2.05 10.43 5.34
CA PHE A 47 0.66 10.63 4.93
C PHE A 47 0.42 11.88 4.08
N TYR A 48 1.46 12.65 3.74
CA TYR A 48 1.30 13.89 2.97
C TYR A 48 0.67 13.66 1.59
N CYS A 49 0.98 12.53 0.94
CA CYS A 49 0.37 12.17 -0.35
C CYS A 49 -1.13 11.93 -0.27
N PHE A 50 -1.68 11.68 0.92
CA PHE A 50 -3.12 11.55 1.12
C PHE A 50 -3.85 12.90 1.24
N ALA A 51 -3.13 14.01 1.45
CA ALA A 51 -3.73 15.35 1.48
C ALA A 51 -4.15 15.84 0.08
N SER A 52 -3.65 15.21 -0.98
CA SER A 52 -3.97 15.49 -2.38
C SER A 52 -4.26 14.21 -3.16
N PHE A 53 -5.02 13.31 -2.53
CA PHE A 53 -5.14 11.92 -2.97
C PHE A 53 -5.79 11.76 -4.34
N GLU A 54 -6.59 12.70 -4.81
CA GLU A 54 -7.22 12.64 -6.14
C GLU A 54 -6.19 12.60 -7.27
N HIS A 55 -5.04 13.25 -7.09
CA HIS A 55 -3.96 13.23 -8.07
C HIS A 55 -3.20 11.90 -8.03
N GLU A 56 -3.06 11.33 -6.83
CA GLU A 56 -2.28 10.10 -6.57
C GLU A 56 -3.09 8.81 -6.82
N TYR A 57 -4.41 8.87 -6.67
CA TYR A 57 -5.30 7.73 -6.81
C TYR A 57 -5.22 7.03 -8.18
N PRO A 58 -5.30 7.73 -9.34
CA PRO A 58 -5.21 7.06 -10.64
C PRO A 58 -3.85 6.36 -10.82
N LEU A 59 -2.76 6.96 -10.32
CA LEU A 59 -1.43 6.37 -10.36
C LEU A 59 -1.35 5.09 -9.52
N ARG A 60 -1.97 5.09 -8.33
CA ARG A 60 -2.04 3.91 -7.46
C ARG A 60 -2.86 2.78 -8.07
N VAL A 61 -4.00 3.09 -8.68
CA VAL A 61 -4.82 2.09 -9.40
C VAL A 61 -4.02 1.49 -10.57
N GLN A 62 -3.33 2.33 -11.34
CA GLN A 62 -2.49 1.87 -12.45
C GLN A 62 -1.34 0.96 -11.96
N ALA A 63 -0.68 1.33 -10.87
CA ALA A 63 0.39 0.53 -10.28
C ALA A 63 -0.12 -0.84 -9.82
N ASP A 64 -1.26 -0.89 -9.13
CA ASP A 64 -1.89 -2.13 -8.67
C ASP A 64 -2.22 -3.07 -9.85
N GLN A 65 -2.77 -2.52 -10.94
CA GLN A 65 -3.04 -3.28 -12.17
C GLN A 65 -1.76 -3.79 -12.86
N ILE A 66 -0.69 -2.98 -12.90
CA ILE A 66 0.60 -3.41 -13.47
C ILE A 66 1.15 -4.58 -12.67
N MET A 67 1.14 -4.47 -11.33
CA MET A 67 1.63 -5.52 -10.45
C MET A 67 0.82 -6.82 -10.62
N HIS A 68 -0.51 -6.72 -10.64
CA HIS A 68 -1.38 -7.87 -10.88
C HIS A 68 -1.06 -8.56 -12.21
N ARG A 69 -0.95 -7.79 -13.31
CA ARG A 69 -0.61 -8.33 -14.63
C ARG A 69 0.76 -8.99 -14.64
N ALA A 70 1.77 -8.39 -14.01
CA ALA A 70 3.10 -8.97 -13.93
C ALA A 70 3.09 -10.30 -13.17
N PHE A 71 2.37 -10.37 -12.04
CA PHE A 71 2.24 -11.60 -11.27
C PHE A 71 1.60 -12.73 -12.08
N VAL A 72 0.51 -12.45 -12.80
CA VAL A 72 -0.14 -13.43 -13.69
C VAL A 72 0.78 -13.85 -14.83
N ALA A 73 1.50 -12.91 -15.45
CA ALA A 73 2.44 -13.20 -16.54
C ALA A 73 3.60 -14.11 -16.12
N LEU A 74 3.98 -14.08 -14.84
CA LEU A 74 4.98 -14.98 -14.25
C LEU A 74 4.41 -16.35 -13.86
N GLY A 75 3.16 -16.66 -14.22
CA GLY A 75 2.49 -17.92 -13.90
C GLY A 75 1.79 -17.93 -12.54
N GLY A 76 1.70 -16.78 -11.87
CA GLY A 76 0.95 -16.64 -10.62
C GLY A 76 -0.55 -16.82 -10.82
N GLN A 77 -1.23 -17.39 -9.82
CA GLN A 77 -2.68 -17.60 -9.81
C GLN A 77 -3.27 -16.81 -8.63
N PRO A 78 -3.54 -15.51 -8.79
CA PRO A 78 -4.00 -14.68 -7.69
C PRO A 78 -5.43 -15.06 -7.29
N GLY A 79 -5.66 -15.28 -5.99
CA GLY A 79 -7.00 -15.51 -5.44
C GLY A 79 -7.85 -14.24 -5.32
N THR A 80 -7.25 -13.06 -5.50
CA THR A 80 -7.89 -11.75 -5.45
C THR A 80 -7.32 -10.82 -6.51
N GLU A 81 -8.13 -9.90 -7.03
CA GLU A 81 -7.72 -8.93 -8.06
C GLU A 81 -6.62 -7.97 -7.59
N HIS A 82 -6.64 -7.59 -6.32
CA HIS A 82 -5.62 -6.71 -5.75
C HIS A 82 -4.54 -7.54 -5.07
N LEU A 83 -3.27 -7.31 -5.44
CA LEU A 83 -2.14 -8.00 -4.83
C LEU A 83 -1.81 -7.41 -3.45
N LEU A 84 -1.43 -8.28 -2.53
CA LEU A 84 -0.82 -7.87 -1.27
C LEU A 84 0.67 -7.65 -1.49
N SER A 85 1.14 -6.43 -1.23
CA SER A 85 2.57 -6.12 -1.29
C SER A 85 3.23 -6.37 0.06
N PHE A 86 4.40 -6.99 0.03
CA PHE A 86 5.26 -7.20 1.18
C PHE A 86 6.63 -6.61 0.89
N VAL A 87 7.30 -6.10 1.93
CA VAL A 87 8.71 -5.71 1.83
C VAL A 87 9.55 -6.80 2.48
N LEU A 88 10.68 -7.11 1.85
CA LEU A 88 11.71 -7.94 2.47
C LEU A 88 12.55 -7.04 3.36
N GLN A 89 12.49 -7.31 4.67
CA GLN A 89 13.11 -6.50 5.72
C GLN A 89 12.52 -5.09 5.86
N GLY A 90 12.39 -4.63 7.11
CA GLY A 90 11.85 -3.31 7.43
C GLY A 90 12.91 -2.23 7.24
N SER A 91 12.51 -0.98 7.30
CA SER A 91 13.43 0.16 7.41
C SER A 91 13.28 0.80 8.80
N GLU A 92 14.33 1.40 9.35
CA GLU A 92 14.23 2.15 10.61
C GLU A 92 13.74 3.59 10.40
N TYR A 93 13.44 3.97 9.15
CA TYR A 93 13.20 5.37 8.73
C TYR A 93 11.71 5.79 8.72
N LEU A 94 10.79 4.97 9.25
CA LEU A 94 9.36 5.34 9.36
C LEU A 94 9.03 6.04 10.69
#